data_AF-A0A372QPN6-F1
#
_entry.id   AF-A0A372QPN6-F1
#
_cell.length_a   1.000
_cell.length_b   1.000
_cell.length_c   1.000
_cell.angle_alpha   90.00
_cell.angle_beta   90.00
_cell.angle_gamma   90.00
#
_symmetry.space_group_name_H-M   'P 1'
#
loop_
_entity.id
_entity.type
_entity.pdbx_description
1 polymer ?
#
loop_
_entity_poly.entity_id
_entity_poly.type
_entity_poly.pdbx_seq_one_letter_code
_entity_poly.pdbx_strand_id
1 'polypeptide(L)' 'IIKYPMDVFTINLKLKNNQYTSLEEFKNDIHLIFCNCYTYNDIESEIYRL' A
#
# COMPACT_ATOMS: atom_id res chain seq x y z
N ILE A 1 -9.42 11.81 -2.73
CA ILE A 1 -8.92 10.97 -3.85
C ILE A 1 -8.55 9.59 -3.31
N ILE A 2 -7.58 9.46 -2.41
CA ILE A 2 -7.30 8.20 -1.71
C ILE A 2 -8.26 7.98 -0.54
N LYS A 3 -8.94 6.83 -0.49
CA LYS A 3 -9.93 6.47 0.55
C LYS A 3 -9.34 5.64 1.68
N TYR A 4 -8.32 4.82 1.38
CA TYR A 4 -7.68 3.90 2.32
C TYR A 4 -6.17 4.06 2.20
N PRO A 5 -5.53 4.97 2.96
CA PRO A 5 -4.08 5.15 2.91
C PRO A 5 -3.37 3.90 3.43
N MET A 6 -2.22 3.58 2.84
CA MET A 6 -1.36 2.48 3.24
C MET A 6 0.09 2.80 2.91
N ASP A 7 1.02 2.29 3.72
CA ASP A 7 2.46 2.49 3.58
C ASP A 7 3.24 1.34 4.24
N VAL A 8 4.53 1.22 3.93
CA VAL A 8 5.39 0.11 4.39
C VAL A 8 5.59 0.12 5.91
N PHE A 9 5.58 1.29 6.57
CA PHE A 9 5.68 1.37 8.03
C PHE A 9 4.42 0.81 8.70
N THR A 10 3.24 1.17 8.19
CA THR A 10 1.96 0.61 8.65
C THR A 10 1.92 -0.92 8.46
N ILE A 11 2.35 -1.44 7.31
CA ILE A 11 2.45 -2.89 7.07
C ILE A 11 3.39 -3.56 8.08
N ASN A 12 4.54 -2.94 8.38
CA ASN A 12 5.49 -3.48 9.37
C ASN A 12 4.88 -3.56 10.76
N LEU A 13 4.09 -2.56 11.16
CA LEU A 13 3.40 -2.54 12.45
C LEU A 13 2.33 -3.64 12.52
N LYS A 14 1.54 -3.82 11.45
CA LYS A 14 0.53 -4.89 11.34
C LYS A 14 1.16 -6.28 11.46
N LEU A 15 2.30 -6.50 10.80
CA LEU A 15 3.07 -7.74 10.93
C LEU A 15 3.54 -7.99 12.36
N LYS A 16 4.20 -7.01 12.99
CA LYS A 16 4.72 -7.13 14.37
C LYS A 16 3.63 -7.40 15.40
N ASN A 17 2.42 -6.89 15.14
CA ASN A 17 1.27 -7.04 16.02
C ASN A 17 0.39 -8.24 15.67
N ASN A 18 0.83 -9.16 14.79
CA ASN A 18 0.06 -10.32 14.34
C ASN A 18 -1.35 -9.97 13.81
N GLN A 19 -1.49 -8.83 13.13
CA GLN A 19 -2.78 -8.34 12.63
C GLN A 19 -3.16 -8.88 11.25
N TYR A 20 -2.32 -9.74 10.66
CA TYR A 20 -2.64 -10.46 9.44
C TYR A 20 -3.05 -11.88 9.79
N THR A 21 -4.29 -12.24 9.46
CA THR A 21 -4.81 -13.60 9.65
C THR A 21 -4.46 -14.52 8.48
N SER A 22 -4.08 -13.93 7.35
CA SER A 22 -3.66 -14.64 6.15
C SER A 22 -2.61 -13.87 5.36
N LEU A 23 -1.87 -14.59 4.51
CA LEU A 23 -0.93 -13.98 3.55
C LEU A 23 -1.64 -13.06 2.55
N GLU A 24 -2.91 -13.32 2.26
CA GLU A 24 -3.68 -12.54 1.30
C GLU A 24 -3.95 -11.11 1.80
N GLU A 25 -4.24 -10.95 3.09
CA GLU A 25 -4.41 -9.62 3.69
C GLU A 25 -3.12 -8.79 3.61
N PHE A 26 -1.96 -9.41 3.80
CA PHE A 26 -0.66 -8.76 3.64
C PHE A 26 -0.40 -8.34 2.19
N LYS A 27 -0.69 -9.23 1.23
CA LYS A 27 -0.57 -8.92 -0.21
C LYS A 27 -1.49 -7.77 -0.61
N ASN A 28 -2.71 -7.74 -0.09
CA ASN A 28 -3.68 -6.69 -0.38
C ASN A 28 -3.19 -5.32 0.08
N ASP A 29 -2.58 -5.22 1.26
CA ASP A 29 -2.00 -3.96 1.72
C ASP A 29 -0.81 -3.52 0.87
N ILE A 30 0.05 -4.45 0.43
CA ILE A 30 1.12 -4.13 -0.53
C ILE A 30 0.53 -3.59 -1.83
N HIS A 31 -0.47 -4.27 -2.40
CA HIS A 31 -1.12 -3.84 -3.63
C HIS A 31 -1.77 -2.46 -3.48
N LEU A 32 -2.38 -2.20 -2.32
CA LEU A 32 -3.02 -0.92 -2.01
C LEU A 32 -2.03 0.25 -2.02
N ILE A 33 -0.77 0.06 -1.61
CA ILE A 33 0.28 1.08 -1.74
C ILE A 33 0.43 1.48 -3.20
N PHE A 34 0.60 0.51 -4.11
CA PHE A 34 0.77 0.78 -5.54
C PHE A 34 -0.48 1.41 -6.16
N CYS A 35 -1.68 0.88 -5.87
CA CYS A 35 -2.94 1.45 -6.36
C CYS A 35 -3.11 2.90 -5.92
N ASN A 36 -2.78 3.21 -4.66
CA ASN A 36 -2.85 4.58 -4.15
C ASN A 36 -1.82 5.48 -4.85
N CYS A 37 -0.59 5.00 -5.05
CA CYS A 37 0.42 5.74 -5.80
C CYS A 37 -0.04 6.04 -7.23
N TYR A 38 -0.57 5.07 -7.96
CA TYR A 38 -1.06 5.29 -9.33
C TYR A 38 -2.32 6.17 -9.39
N THR A 39 -3.16 6.13 -8.36
CA THR A 39 -4.38 6.96 -8.31
C THR A 39 -4.06 8.43 -7.98
N TYR A 40 -3.03 8.67 -7.17
CA TYR A 40 -2.68 10.02 -6.73
C TYR A 40 -1.69 10.72 -7.67
N ASN A 41 -0.71 10.00 -8.19
CA ASN A 41 0.37 10.58 -8.98
C ASN A 41 0.02 10.60 -10.47
N ASP A 42 0.45 11.65 -11.17
CA ASP A 42 0.35 11.75 -12.62
C ASP A 42 1.17 10.64 -13.29
N ILE A 43 0.68 10.08 -14.40
CA ILE A 43 1.36 9.05 -15.18
C ILE A 43 2.74 9.49 -15.69
N GLU A 44 2.93 10.80 -15.91
CA GLU A 44 4.21 11.39 -16.31
C GLU A 44 5.13 11.70 -15.13
N SER A 45 4.67 11.53 -13.90
CA SER A 45 5.50 11.75 -12.72
C SER A 45 6.56 10.65 -12.59
N GLU A 46 7.74 11.03 -12.11
CA GLU A 46 8.80 10.08 -11.77
C GLU A 46 8.32 9.02 -10.77
N ILE A 47 7.46 9.41 -9.84
CA ILE A 47 6.88 8.54 -8.82
C ILE A 47 6.00 7.44 -9.43
N TYR A 48 5.21 7.75 -10.47
CA TYR A 48 4.37 6.75 -11.13
C TYR A 48 5.18 5.72 -11.93
N ARG A 49 6.35 6.12 -12.45
CA ARG A 49 7.22 5.26 -13.26
C ARG A 49 8.16 4.35 -12.47
N LEU A 50 8.24 4.51 -11.14
CA LEU A 50 8.99 3.62 -10.24
C LEU A 50 8.26 2.29 -10.02
#